data_AF-A0A2X3JN26-F1
#
_entry.id   AF-A0A2X3JN26-F1
#
_cell.length_a   1.000
_cell.length_b   1.000
_cell.length_c   1.000
_cell.angle_alpha   90.00
_cell.angle_beta   90.00
_cell.angle_gamma   90.00
#
_symmetry.space_group_name_H-M   'P 1'
#
loop_
_entity.id
_entity.type
_entity.pdbx_description
1 polymer ?
#
loop_
_entity_poly.entity_id
_entity_poly.type
_entity_poly.pdbx_seq_one_letter_code
_entity_poly.pdbx_strand_id
1 'polypeptide(L)' 'MSVHRAVWRTAGRRRPGSFEQNNHVVINNDGTNGQIGPQALKAVYDMARKGARDEIQAQMRDGGLFSGGGR' A
#
# COMPACT_ATOMS: atom_id res chain seq x y z
N MET A 1 -19.13 6.18 14.82
CA MET A 1 -17.75 6.07 14.31
C MET A 1 -17.51 4.62 13.95
N SER A 2 -17.33 4.29 12.67
CA SER A 2 -17.07 2.91 12.25
C SER A 2 -15.65 2.83 11.68
N VAL A 3 -14.78 2.08 12.35
CA VAL A 3 -13.43 1.81 11.86
C VAL A 3 -13.52 0.62 10.90
N HIS A 4 -13.30 0.85 9.60
CA HIS A 4 -13.21 -0.24 8.63
C HIS A 4 -11.76 -0.69 8.53
N ARG A 5 -11.52 -1.98 8.80
CA ARG A 5 -10.21 -2.62 8.73
C ARG A 5 -9.99 -3.13 7.30
N ALA A 6 -9.05 -2.54 6.57
CA ALA A 6 -8.56 -3.10 5.31
C ALA A 6 -7.30 -3.94 5.59
N VAL A 7 -7.30 -5.21 5.16
CA VAL A 7 -6.14 -6.11 5.25
C VAL A 7 -5.59 -6.31 3.85
N TRP A 8 -4.32 -5.94 3.64
CA TRP A 8 -3.60 -6.19 2.40
C TRP A 8 -2.70 -7.42 2.58
N ARG A 9 -2.92 -8.47 1.79
CA ARG A 9 -2.13 -9.71 1.78
C ARG A 9 -1.28 -9.77 0.52
N THR A 10 0.04 -9.80 0.69
CA THR A 10 0.98 -10.00 -0.42
C THR A 10 1.62 -11.37 -0.28
N ALA A 11 1.23 -12.32 -1.14
CA ALA A 11 1.85 -13.64 -1.19
C ALA A 11 3.05 -13.60 -2.15
N GLY A 12 4.26 -13.69 -1.62
CA GLY A 12 5.51 -13.76 -2.40
C GLY A 12 6.22 -15.10 -2.18
N ARG A 13 6.64 -15.77 -3.26
CA ARG A 13 7.32 -17.07 -3.17
C ARG A 13 8.80 -16.87 -2.83
N ARG A 14 9.20 -17.26 -1.62
CA ARG A 14 10.59 -17.61 -1.29
C ARG A 14 10.53 -18.88 -0.43
N ARG A 15 11.30 -19.91 -0.78
CA ARG A 15 11.41 -21.14 0.05
C ARG A 15 12.87 -21.27 0.51
N PRO A 16 13.18 -21.85 1.68
CA PRO A 16 12.28 -22.45 2.67
C PRO A 16 12.04 -21.54 3.89
N GLY A 17 10.79 -21.53 4.38
CA GLY A 17 10.26 -20.59 5.39
C GLY A 17 9.38 -19.54 4.71
N SER A 18 8.08 -19.80 4.62
CA SER A 18 7.11 -18.92 3.94
C SER A 18 7.11 -17.53 4.55
N PHE A 19 7.39 -16.49 3.76
CA PHE A 19 7.19 -15.11 4.18
C PHE A 19 5.77 -14.69 3.83
N GLU A 20 4.94 -14.50 4.86
CA GLU A 20 3.60 -13.97 4.73
C GLU A 20 3.53 -12.61 5.42
N GLN A 21 3.54 -11.54 4.63
CA GLN A 21 3.40 -10.19 5.15
C GLN A 21 1.92 -9.81 5.19
N ASN A 22 1.38 -9.68 6.39
CA ASN A 22 0.04 -9.16 6.65
C ASN A 22 0.14 -7.71 7.10
N ASN A 23 -0.01 -6.76 6.17
CA ASN A 23 0.01 -5.34 6.51
C ASN A 23 -1.38 -4.92 7.00
N HIS A 24 -1.44 -4.35 8.21
CA HIS A 24 -2.67 -3.81 8.80
C HIS A 24 -2.68 -2.29 8.67
N VAL A 25 -3.66 -1.77 7.93
CA VAL A 25 -3.88 -0.32 7.81
C VAL A 25 -5.21 0.02 8.46
N VAL A 26 -5.18 1.03 9.34
CA VAL A 26 -6.38 1.59 9.97
C VAL A 26 -6.72 2.90 9.28
N ILE A 27 -7.97 3.01 8.81
CA ILE A 27 -8.51 4.26 8.27
C ILE A 27 -9.72 4.64 9.13
N ASN A 28 -9.68 5.83 9.70
CA ASN A 28 -10.82 6.38 10.41
C ASN A 28 -11.86 6.82 9.38
N ASN A 29 -13.04 6.19 9.38
CA ASN A 29 -14.17 6.59 8.54
C ASN A 29 -15.18 7.38 9.37
N ASP A 30 -15.34 8.65 9.00
CA ASP A 30 -16.29 9.60 9.57
C ASP A 30 -17.58 9.74 8.74
N GLY A 31 -17.74 8.96 7.67
CA GLY A 31 -18.95 8.96 6.85
C GLY A 31 -20.19 8.38 7.57
N THR A 32 -21.37 8.85 7.18
CA THR A 32 -22.67 8.46 7.76
C THR A 32 -23.29 7.29 6.99
N ASN A 33 -24.11 6.46 7.65
CA ASN A 33 -24.84 5.35 7.02
C ASN A 33 -23.96 4.33 6.27
N GLY A 34 -22.73 4.09 6.76
CA GLY A 34 -21.79 3.16 6.12
C GLY A 34 -21.14 3.70 4.84
N GLN A 35 -21.39 4.97 4.48
CA GLN A 35 -20.68 5.64 3.40
C GLN A 35 -19.24 5.94 3.79
N ILE A 36 -18.36 6.04 2.81
CA ILE A 36 -16.99 6.46 3.02
C ILE A 36 -16.96 7.99 3.06
N GLY A 37 -16.51 8.55 4.18
CA GLY A 37 -16.33 9.98 4.37
C GLY A 37 -15.17 10.53 3.52
N PRO A 38 -15.18 11.85 3.25
CA PRO A 38 -14.15 12.49 2.42
C PRO A 38 -12.74 12.36 3.00
N GLN A 39 -12.61 12.31 4.34
CA GLN A 39 -11.31 12.12 4.99
C GLN A 39 -10.77 10.71 4.77
N ALA A 40 -11.62 9.68 4.85
CA ALA A 40 -11.24 8.31 4.58
C ALA A 40 -10.81 8.12 3.12
N LEU A 41 -11.54 8.73 2.16
CA LEU A 41 -11.14 8.71 0.74
C LEU A 41 -9.76 9.35 0.52
N LYS A 42 -9.51 10.50 1.16
CA LYS A 42 -8.21 11.16 1.10
C LYS A 42 -7.11 10.30 1.68
N ALA A 43 -7.34 9.64 2.81
CA ALA A 43 -6.36 8.75 3.44
C ALA A 43 -5.99 7.56 2.53
N VAL A 44 -6.99 6.96 1.85
CA VAL A 44 -6.75 5.91 0.84
C VAL A 44 -5.92 6.46 -0.33
N TYR A 45 -6.27 7.64 -0.84
CA TYR A 45 -5.54 8.27 -1.95
C TYR A 45 -4.07 8.57 -1.59
N ASP A 46 -3.84 9.17 -0.42
CA ASP A 46 -2.49 9.50 0.05
C ASP A 46 -1.65 8.23 0.27
N MET A 47 -2.25 7.17 0.79
CA MET A 47 -1.60 5.85 0.95
C MET A 47 -1.23 5.23 -0.41
N ALA A 48 -2.14 5.26 -1.40
CA ALA A 48 -1.85 4.77 -2.74
C ALA A 48 -0.72 5.56 -3.41
N ARG A 49 -0.75 6.89 -3.29
CA ARG A 49 0.30 7.78 -3.81
C ARG A 49 1.64 7.53 -3.12
N LYS A 50 1.64 7.33 -1.81
CA LYS A 50 2.85 6.98 -1.06
C LYS A 50 3.39 5.63 -1.50
N GLY A 51 2.55 4.60 -1.59
CA GLY A 51 2.96 3.26 -2.03
C GLY A 51 3.63 3.27 -3.41
N ALA A 52 3.06 4.02 -4.37
CA ALA A 52 3.66 4.18 -5.69
C ALA A 52 5.05 4.86 -5.64
N ARG A 53 5.22 5.87 -4.77
CA ARG A 53 6.51 6.55 -4.58
C ARG A 53 7.53 5.65 -3.91
N ASP A 54 7.12 4.95 -2.85
CA ASP A 54 7.97 4.05 -2.08
C ASP A 54 8.50 2.93 -3.00
N GLU A 55 7.67 2.42 -3.91
CA GLU A 55 8.06 1.41 -4.90
C GLU A 55 9.08 1.95 -5.91
N ILE A 56 8.85 3.13 -6.49
CA ILE A 56 9.80 3.78 -7.39
C ILE A 56 11.13 4.06 -6.67
N GLN A 57 11.07 4.54 -5.42
CA GLN A 57 12.26 4.85 -4.64
C GLN A 57 13.01 3.59 -4.18
N ALA A 58 12.30 2.51 -3.84
CA ALA A 58 12.91 1.21 -3.57
C ALA A 58 13.68 0.73 -4.81
N GLN A 59 13.08 0.84 -5.99
CA GLN A 59 13.76 0.51 -7.25
C GLN A 59 14.97 1.41 -7.51
N MET A 60 14.94 2.71 -7.16
CA MET A 60 16.08 3.61 -7.30
C MET A 60 17.21 3.33 -6.29
N ARG A 61 16.89 2.90 -5.07
CA ARG A 61 17.88 2.59 -4.03
C ARG A 61 18.62 1.27 -4.29
N ASP A 62 17.94 0.28 -4.86
CA ASP A 62 18.47 -1.06 -5.05
C ASP A 62 19.17 -1.26 -6.43
N GLY A 63 19.50 -0.18 -7.14
CA GLY A 63 20.26 -0.24 -8.39
C GLY A 63 19.44 -0.15 -9.69
N GLY A 64 18.17 0.24 -9.61
CA GLY A 64 17.41 0.80 -10.72
C GLY A 64 16.77 -0.22 -11.67
N LEU A 65 15.50 -0.56 -11.45
CA LEU A 65 14.64 -1.22 -12.46
C LEU A 65 14.37 -0.31 -13.69
N PHE A 66 14.77 0.97 -13.62
CA PHE A 66 14.77 1.92 -14.75
C PHE A 66 16.12 2.01 -15.48
N SER A 67 17.09 1.14 -15.20
CA SER A 67 18.29 0.98 -16.04
C SER A 67 17.95 0.20 -17.32
N GLY A 68 16.94 0.68 -18.04
CA GLY A 68 16.80 0.40 -19.46
C GLY A 68 17.99 1.06 -20.14
N GLY A 69 19.03 0.26 -20.38
CA GLY A 69 20.23 0.70 -21.09
C GLY A 69 19.87 1.38 -22.40
N GLY A 70 20.57 2.47 -22.68
CA GLY A 70 20.47 3.16 -23.95
C GLY A 70 20.69 2.20 -25.11
N ARG A 71 19.68 2.08 -25.96
CA ARG A 71 19.81 1.84 -27.40
C ARG A 71 18.70 2.64 -28.08
#